data_AF-A0A2S0Q9Z5-F1
#
_entry.id   AF-A0A2S0Q9Z5-F1
#
_cell.length_a   1.000
_cell.length_b   1.000
_cell.length_c   1.000
_cell.angle_alpha   90.00
_cell.angle_beta   90.00
_cell.angle_gamma   90.00
#
_symmetry.space_group_name_H-M   'P 1'
#
loop_
_entity.id
_entity.type
_entity.pdbx_description
1 polymer ?
#
loop_
_entity_poly.entity_id
_entity_poly.type
_entity_poly.pdbx_seq_one_letter_code
_entity_poly.pdbx_strand_id
1 'polypeptide(L)'
;MVMKMEHGASKGSVSVESFQNRLRLRLPRQLFGGKQKYLTLGMADTPENGKLAEAKAKEIELDIAFERFDTTLAKYKPQSHLTLVVPIREGQQQPTLIELWVGN
;
A
#
# COMPACT_ATOMS: atom_id res chain seq x y z
N MET A 1 -21.87 27.03 10.48
CA MET A 1 -22.56 25.71 10.48
C MET A 1 -22.02 24.93 9.29
N VAL A 2 -21.00 24.09 9.48
CA VAL A 2 -20.37 23.36 8.37
C VAL A 2 -21.28 22.18 8.06
N MET A 3 -21.96 22.24 6.92
CA MET A 3 -22.85 21.17 6.47
C MET A 3 -22.01 19.92 6.18
N LYS A 4 -22.01 18.96 7.11
CA LYS A 4 -21.54 17.59 6.84
C LYS A 4 -22.52 17.00 5.83
N MET A 5 -22.18 17.11 4.55
CA MET A 5 -22.87 16.38 3.50
C MET A 5 -22.57 14.90 3.67
N GLU A 6 -23.44 14.20 4.41
CA GLU A 6 -23.47 12.74 4.42
C GLU A 6 -24.06 12.27 3.08
N HIS A 7 -23.23 12.28 2.03
CA HIS A 7 -23.49 11.48 0.85
C HIS A 7 -23.41 10.03 1.31
N GLY A 8 -24.56 9.34 1.39
CA GLY A 8 -24.62 7.91 1.70
C GLY A 8 -23.53 7.20 0.91
N ALA A 9 -22.60 6.57 1.64
CA ALA A 9 -21.29 6.11 1.16
C ALA A 9 -21.33 5.77 -0.33
N SER A 10 -20.85 6.71 -1.15
CA SER A 10 -20.77 6.59 -2.60
C SER A 10 -20.15 5.23 -2.90
N LYS A 11 -20.70 4.48 -3.86
CA LYS A 11 -20.23 3.14 -4.26
C LYS A 11 -18.72 3.17 -4.50
N GLY A 12 -17.91 2.90 -3.48
CA GLY A 12 -16.47 3.19 -3.53
C GLY A 12 -15.83 3.79 -2.28
N SER A 13 -16.59 4.27 -1.28
CA SER A 13 -15.99 5.01 -0.17
C SER A 13 -15.02 4.17 0.67
N VAL A 14 -13.83 4.71 0.88
CA VAL A 14 -12.75 4.10 1.67
C VAL A 14 -12.55 4.89 2.95
N SER A 15 -12.64 4.22 4.09
CA SER A 15 -12.45 4.87 5.40
C SER A 15 -11.08 4.51 5.98
N VAL A 16 -10.40 5.49 6.58
CA VAL A 16 -9.19 5.26 7.37
C VAL A 16 -9.60 4.85 8.79
N GLU A 17 -9.02 3.77 9.30
CA GLU A 17 -9.27 3.26 10.64
C GLU A 17 -7.93 2.95 11.33
N SER A 18 -7.80 3.33 12.59
CA SER A 18 -6.63 2.97 13.40
C SER A 18 -6.89 1.66 14.14
N PHE A 19 -5.93 0.74 14.09
CA PHE A 19 -6.00 -0.55 14.75
C PHE A 19 -4.63 -0.95 15.30
N GLN A 20 -4.55 -1.15 16.61
CA GLN A 20 -3.30 -1.53 17.30
C GLN A 20 -2.12 -0.59 16.98
N ASN A 21 -2.33 0.73 17.11
CA ASN A 21 -1.35 1.78 16.77
C ASN A 21 -0.90 1.77 15.29
N ARG A 22 -1.64 1.12 14.39
CA ARG A 22 -1.35 1.09 12.96
C ARG A 22 -2.55 1.57 12.15
N LEU A 23 -2.28 2.20 11.01
CA LEU A 23 -3.32 2.65 10.10
C LEU A 23 -3.73 1.53 9.13
N ARG A 24 -5.04 1.36 8.96
CA ARG A 24 -5.64 0.48 7.98
C ARG A 24 -6.75 1.19 7.20
N LEU A 25 -6.91 0.85 5.94
CA LEU A 25 -7.99 1.31 5.09
C LEU A 25 -9.09 0.26 5.03
N ARG A 26 -10.32 0.67 5.26
CA ARG A 26 -11.52 -0.15 5.13
C ARG A 26 -12.11 0.04 3.74
N LEU A 27 -12.09 -1.03 2.95
CA LEU A 27 -12.52 -1.01 1.56
C LEU A 27 -14.02 -1.29 1.45
N PRO A 28 -14.70 -0.80 0.40
CA PRO A 28 -16.12 -1.05 0.20
C PRO A 28 -16.40 -2.53 -0.12
N ARG A 29 -17.39 -3.10 0.57
CA ARG A 29 -17.80 -4.52 0.43
C ARG A 29 -18.23 -4.90 -0.99
N GLN A 30 -18.73 -3.93 -1.76
CA GLN A 30 -19.23 -4.15 -3.11
C GLN A 30 -18.15 -4.66 -4.06
N LEU A 31 -16.87 -4.31 -3.84
CA LEU A 31 -15.74 -4.74 -4.68
C LEU A 31 -15.33 -6.19 -4.43
N PHE A 32 -15.71 -6.77 -3.28
CA PHE A 32 -15.25 -8.10 -2.86
C PHE A 32 -16.42 -9.07 -2.65
N GLY A 33 -17.48 -8.94 -3.46
CA GLY A 33 -18.64 -9.84 -3.39
C GLY A 33 -19.33 -9.84 -2.03
N GLY A 34 -19.42 -8.67 -1.37
CA GLY A 34 -20.04 -8.50 -0.06
C GLY A 34 -19.10 -8.71 1.13
N LYS A 35 -17.86 -9.15 0.91
CA LYS A 35 -16.87 -9.34 1.99
C LYS A 35 -16.21 -8.01 2.36
N GLN A 36 -16.11 -7.72 3.65
CA GLN A 36 -15.33 -6.57 4.12
C GLN A 36 -13.85 -6.89 4.01
N LYS A 37 -13.09 -6.06 3.30
CA LYS A 37 -11.63 -6.17 3.20
C LYS A 37 -10.97 -4.97 3.85
N TYR A 38 -9.81 -5.25 4.46
CA TYR A 38 -8.98 -4.26 5.12
C TYR A 38 -7.61 -4.27 4.46
N LEU A 39 -7.06 -3.08 4.22
CA LEU A 39 -5.71 -2.87 3.70
C LEU A 39 -4.87 -2.22 4.80
N THR A 40 -3.93 -2.96 5.36
CA THR A 40 -3.01 -2.43 6.37
C THR A 40 -1.88 -1.66 5.67
N LEU A 41 -1.68 -0.40 6.04
CA LEU A 41 -0.64 0.47 5.45
C LEU A 41 0.73 0.29 6.11
N GLY A 42 0.82 -0.48 7.19
CA GLY A 42 2.08 -0.71 7.92
C GLY A 42 2.61 0.51 8.70
N MET A 43 1.97 1.66 8.58
CA MET A 43 2.34 2.94 9.21
C MET A 43 1.76 3.06 10.62
N ALA A 44 2.45 3.79 11.49
CA ALA A 44 1.97 4.12 12.83
C ALA A 44 0.83 5.14 12.79
N ASP A 45 -0.04 5.13 13.80
CA ASP A 45 -1.11 6.11 14.00
C ASP A 45 -0.53 7.47 14.42
N THR A 46 -0.02 8.24 13.46
CA THR A 46 0.46 9.62 13.65
C THR A 46 -0.34 10.56 12.76
N PRO A 47 -0.48 11.86 13.10
CA PRO A 47 -1.25 12.80 12.28
C PRO A 47 -0.70 12.95 10.86
N GLU A 48 0.62 12.78 10.67
CA GLU A 48 1.25 12.78 9.34
C GLU A 48 0.88 11.53 8.53
N ASN A 49 1.00 10.35 9.14
CA ASN A 49 0.61 9.09 8.50
C ASN A 49 -0.90 9.03 8.26
N GLY A 50 -1.71 9.67 9.10
CA GLY A 50 -3.15 9.82 8.92
C GLY A 50 -3.49 10.54 7.62
N LYS A 51 -2.80 11.66 7.33
CA LYS A 51 -2.95 12.38 6.06
C LYS A 51 -2.51 11.52 4.87
N LEU A 52 -1.43 10.75 5.02
CA LEU A 52 -0.97 9.83 3.97
C LEU A 52 -1.99 8.71 3.72
N ALA A 53 -2.59 8.16 4.79
CA ALA A 53 -3.63 7.16 4.71
C ALA A 53 -4.90 7.72 4.04
N GLU A 54 -5.31 8.95 4.37
CA GLU A 54 -6.41 9.64 3.68
C GLU A 54 -6.11 9.86 2.19
N ALA A 55 -4.89 10.28 1.84
CA ALA A 55 -4.48 10.43 0.46
C ALA A 55 -4.57 9.09 -0.30
N LYS A 56 -4.16 7.98 0.34
CA LYS A 56 -4.30 6.63 -0.23
C LYS A 56 -5.74 6.16 -0.32
N ALA A 57 -6.59 6.51 0.64
CA ALA A 57 -8.03 6.25 0.56
C ALA A 57 -8.64 6.95 -0.67
N LYS A 58 -8.33 8.23 -0.88
CA LYS A 58 -8.78 8.99 -2.07
C LYS A 58 -8.25 8.42 -3.38
N GLU A 59 -6.99 7.99 -3.42
CA GLU A 59 -6.41 7.32 -4.60
C GLU A 59 -7.22 6.07 -4.98
N ILE A 60 -7.63 5.28 -3.99
CA ILE A 60 -8.47 4.10 -4.20
C ILE A 60 -9.88 4.51 -4.65
N GLU A 61 -10.49 5.51 -4.01
CA GLU A 61 -11.82 6.01 -4.40
C GLU A 61 -11.84 6.49 -5.87
N LEU A 62 -10.79 7.20 -6.30
CA LEU A 62 -10.61 7.60 -7.69
C LEU A 62 -10.45 6.39 -8.60
N ASP A 63 -9.57 5.45 -8.27
CA ASP A 63 -9.37 4.25 -9.08
C ASP A 63 -10.66 3.41 -9.20
N ILE A 64 -11.51 3.38 -8.17
CA ILE A 64 -12.84 2.76 -8.23
C ILE A 64 -13.76 3.52 -9.18
N ALA A 65 -13.80 4.85 -9.09
CA ALA A 65 -14.62 5.69 -9.94
C ALA A 65 -14.21 5.60 -11.43
N PHE A 66 -12.92 5.42 -11.71
CA PHE A 66 -12.37 5.24 -13.05
C PHE A 66 -12.35 3.78 -13.53
N GLU A 67 -12.90 2.82 -12.76
CA GLU A 67 -12.88 1.38 -13.07
C GLU A 67 -11.45 0.81 -13.27
N ARG A 68 -10.44 1.46 -12.67
CA ARG A 68 -9.01 1.08 -12.69
C ARG A 68 -8.55 0.44 -11.39
N PHE A 69 -9.47 0.14 -10.49
CA PHE A 69 -9.17 -0.41 -9.18
C PHE A 69 -8.55 -1.80 -9.24
N ASP A 70 -7.39 -1.94 -8.59
CA ASP A 70 -6.72 -3.22 -8.44
C ASP A 70 -7.29 -3.99 -7.23
N THR A 71 -8.09 -5.03 -7.51
CA THR A 71 -8.69 -5.90 -6.50
C THR A 71 -7.67 -6.71 -5.69
N THR A 72 -6.44 -6.89 -6.18
CA THR A 72 -5.37 -7.60 -5.46
C THR A 72 -4.80 -6.77 -4.30
N LEU A 73 -5.07 -5.45 -4.32
CA LEU A 73 -4.52 -4.46 -3.40
C LEU A 73 -2.99 -4.35 -3.43
N ALA A 74 -2.30 -5.07 -4.32
CA ALA A 74 -0.85 -5.12 -4.37
C ALA A 74 -0.26 -3.73 -4.68
N LYS A 75 -0.90 -2.99 -5.59
CA LYS A 75 -0.56 -1.59 -5.95
C LYS A 75 -0.60 -0.62 -4.77
N TYR A 76 -1.52 -0.81 -3.83
CA TYR A 76 -1.76 0.12 -2.73
C TYR A 76 -1.05 -0.29 -1.43
N LYS A 77 -0.51 -1.52 -1.37
CA LYS A 77 0.28 -1.95 -0.23
C LYS A 77 1.60 -1.21 -0.22
N PRO A 78 2.13 -0.83 0.96
CA PRO A 78 3.52 -0.43 1.06
C PRO A 78 4.37 -1.59 0.52
N GLN A 79 5.05 -1.34 -0.59
CA GLN A 79 5.96 -2.32 -1.17
C GLN A 79 7.14 -2.41 -0.21
N SER A 80 7.07 -3.34 0.74
CA SER A 80 8.22 -3.69 1.56
C SER A 80 9.18 -4.36 0.59
N HIS A 81 10.13 -3.61 0.05
CA HIS A 81 11.33 -4.11 -0.62
C HIS A 81 12.17 -4.86 0.41
N LEU A 82 11.64 -5.95 0.94
CA LEU A 82 12.44 -7.01 1.54
C LEU A 82 13.11 -7.69 0.36
N THR A 83 14.22 -7.11 -0.11
CA THR A 83 15.19 -7.84 -0.89
C THR A 83 15.56 -9.04 -0.03
N LEU A 84 14.97 -10.18 -0.35
CA LEU A 84 15.45 -11.45 0.15
C LEU A 84 16.86 -11.56 -0.39
N VAL A 85 17.86 -11.26 0.45
CA VAL A 85 19.24 -11.61 0.19
C VAL A 85 19.23 -13.14 0.07
N VAL A 86 19.16 -13.62 -1.15
CA VAL A 86 19.43 -15.02 -1.45
C VAL A 86 20.86 -15.27 -1.01
N PRO A 87 21.12 -16.26 -0.12
CA PRO A 87 22.50 -16.62 0.19
C PRO A 87 23.16 -17.03 -1.12
N ILE A 88 24.23 -16.31 -1.46
CA ILE A 88 25.05 -16.57 -2.64
C ILE A 88 25.52 -18.01 -2.52
N ARG A 89 25.11 -18.87 -3.45
CA ARG A 89 25.57 -20.26 -3.50
C ARG A 89 27.05 -20.21 -3.85
N GLU A 90 27.88 -20.68 -2.93
CA GLU A 90 29.33 -20.79 -3.06
C GLU A 90 29.65 -21.54 -4.36
N GLY A 91 30.14 -20.83 -5.38
CA GLY A 91 30.39 -21.43 -6.70
C GLY A 91 30.47 -20.44 -7.87
N GLN A 92 30.03 -19.20 -7.70
CA GLN A 92 30.30 -18.14 -8.68
C GLN A 92 31.58 -17.42 -8.25
N GLN A 93 32.70 -17.73 -8.92
CA GLN A 93 33.94 -16.95 -8.81
C GLN A 93 33.61 -15.50 -9.20
N GLN A 94 33.38 -14.65 -8.21
CA GLN A 94 33.24 -13.22 -8.45
C GLN A 94 34.64 -12.69 -8.72
N PRO A 95 34.88 -12.01 -9.87
CA PRO A 95 36.19 -11.44 -10.13
C PRO A 95 36.53 -10.51 -8.97
N THR A 96 37.73 -10.69 -8.42
CA THR A 96 38.16 -9.85 -7.29
C THR A 96 38.28 -8.41 -7.78
N LEU A 97 38.08 -7.45 -6.86
CA LEU A 97 38.18 -6.03 -7.18
C LEU A 97 39.50 -5.68 -7.89
N ILE A 98 40.56 -6.45 -7.64
CA ILE A 98 41.88 -6.29 -8.26
C ILE A 98 41.84 -6.62 -9.76
N GLU A 99 41.12 -7.65 -10.19
CA GLU A 99 41.03 -8.03 -11.60
C GLU A 99 40.30 -6.98 -12.46
N LEU A 100 39.35 -6.25 -11.86
CA LEU A 100 38.61 -5.20 -12.54
C LEU A 100 39.43 -3.91 -12.75
N TRP A 101 40.51 -3.72 -11.99
CA TRP A 101 41.32 -2.50 -12.02
C TRP A 101 42.62 -2.62 -12.83
N VAL A 102 43.08 -3.85 -13.10
CA VAL A 102 44.37 -4.08 -13.78
C VAL A 102 44.22 -4.18 -15.31
N GLY A 103 42.99 -4.20 -15.84
CA GLY A 103 42.72 -4.25 -17.29
C GLY A 103 42.41 -2.89 -17.91
N ASN A 104 43.39 -2.00 -18.03
CA ASN A 104 43.39 -0.89 -19.01
C ASN A 104 44.81 -0.46 -19.39
#